data_AF-A0A8J7ZPX5-F1
#
_entry.id   AF-A0A8J7ZPX5-F1
#
_cell.length_a   1.000
_cell.length_b   1.000
_cell.length_c   1.000
_cell.angle_alpha   90.00
_cell.angle_beta   90.00
_cell.angle_gamma   90.00
#
_symmetry.space_group_name_H-M   'P 1'
#
loop_
_entity.id
_entity.type
_entity.pdbx_description
1 polymer ?
#
loop_
_entity_poly.entity_id
_entity_poly.type
_entity_poly.pdbx_seq_one_letter_code
_entity_poly.pdbx_strand_id
1 'polypeptide(L)'
;MHRMSDGTLNRVLTAIVLVVFVASLLATGYIAVNPPQSTDPYTEFYLLGSEGNASDYPTQLEPGESGTVTVGVTNYEGETTDYQIRIVDTNASGDGVLATRSPTITAGETWETNVTFSIDEPGRHRVRFLLYKSEISDEPDLTTRLWVNVTSEESTTVRVEDQDKNSTNMVRP
;
A
#
# COMPACT_ATOMS: atom_id res chain seq x y z
N MET A 1 44.75 44.27 28.26
CA MET A 1 43.54 44.18 27.41
C MET A 1 43.87 44.73 26.04
N HIS A 2 44.10 43.87 25.04
CA HIS A 2 44.44 44.28 23.68
C HIS A 2 43.12 44.54 22.92
N ARG A 3 42.70 45.80 22.80
CA ARG A 3 41.58 46.18 21.92
C ARG A 3 42.11 46.11 20.48
N MET A 4 41.76 45.05 19.75
CA MET A 4 41.94 45.01 18.31
C MET A 4 41.09 46.13 17.69
N SER A 5 41.64 46.91 16.76
CA SER A 5 40.91 47.98 16.07
C SER A 5 39.82 47.40 15.16
N ASP A 6 38.69 48.11 15.02
CA ASP A 6 37.52 47.64 14.27
C ASP A 6 37.85 47.17 12.84
N GLY A 7 38.84 47.79 12.20
CA GLY A 7 39.33 47.38 10.86
C GLY A 7 40.05 46.03 10.84
N THR A 8 40.83 45.70 11.86
CA THR A 8 41.48 44.38 11.98
C THR A 8 40.45 43.31 12.33
N LEU A 9 39.48 43.63 13.20
CA LEU A 9 38.40 42.72 13.58
C LEU A 9 37.53 42.35 12.36
N ASN A 10 37.11 43.33 11.56
CA ASN A 10 36.35 43.06 10.34
C ASN A 10 37.14 42.22 9.34
N ARG A 11 38.45 42.46 9.19
CA ARG A 11 39.29 41.70 8.27
C ARG A 11 39.45 40.24 8.70
N VAL A 12 39.58 40.00 10.01
CA VAL A 12 39.60 38.63 10.57
C VAL A 12 38.25 37.96 10.41
N LEU A 13 37.14 38.66 10.68
CA LEU A 13 35.79 38.13 10.48
C LEU A 13 35.55 37.74 9.02
N THR A 14 35.88 38.61 8.06
CA THR A 14 35.75 38.31 6.63
C THR A 14 36.59 37.10 6.22
N ALA A 15 37.82 36.97 6.74
CA ALA A 15 38.66 35.81 6.47
C ALA A 15 38.04 34.50 7.00
N ILE A 16 37.48 34.51 8.21
CA ILE A 16 36.79 33.36 8.80
C ILE A 16 35.57 32.96 7.95
N VAL A 17 34.74 33.93 7.55
CA VAL A 17 33.57 33.67 6.69
C VAL A 17 33.99 33.03 5.38
N LEU A 18 35.07 33.53 4.76
CA LEU A 18 35.55 33.00 3.49
C LEU A 18 36.05 31.54 3.63
N VAL A 19 36.74 31.23 4.73
CA VAL A 19 37.18 29.87 5.03
C VAL A 19 36.00 28.93 5.25
N VAL A 20 35.00 29.34 6.03
CA VAL A 20 33.79 28.53 6.27
C VAL A 20 33.01 28.33 4.96
N PHE A 21 32.91 29.35 4.12
CA PHE A 21 32.25 29.25 2.83
C PHE A 21 32.95 28.23 1.92
N VAL A 22 34.28 28.31 1.79
CA VAL A 22 35.06 27.34 1.00
C VAL A 22 34.93 25.94 1.59
N ALA A 23 35.02 25.78 2.92
CA ALA A 23 34.86 24.49 3.58
C ALA A 23 33.46 23.90 3.32
N SER A 24 32.41 24.72 3.31
CA SER A 24 31.05 24.27 3.03
C SER A 24 30.90 23.76 1.59
N LEU A 25 31.47 24.47 0.60
CA LEU A 25 31.48 24.04 -0.79
C LEU A 25 32.22 22.72 -0.99
N LEU A 26 33.36 22.55 -0.31
CA LEU A 26 34.14 21.32 -0.35
C LEU A 26 33.38 20.15 0.30
N ALA A 27 32.74 20.38 1.46
CA ALA A 27 31.95 19.37 2.14
C ALA A 27 30.74 18.93 1.29
N THR A 28 30.02 19.88 0.68
CA THR A 28 28.91 19.57 -0.24
C THR A 28 29.40 18.82 -1.47
N GLY A 29 30.50 19.25 -2.08
CA GLY A 29 31.11 18.54 -3.21
C GLY A 29 31.51 17.11 -2.85
N TYR A 30 32.07 16.91 -1.66
CA TYR A 30 32.44 15.59 -1.14
C TYR A 30 31.21 14.70 -0.95
N ILE A 31 30.14 15.18 -0.30
CA ILE A 31 28.91 14.42 -0.10
C ILE A 31 28.24 14.07 -1.44
N ALA A 32 28.30 14.96 -2.43
CA ALA A 32 27.72 14.69 -3.74
C ALA A 32 28.39 13.52 -4.49
N VAL A 33 29.70 13.31 -4.29
CA VAL A 33 30.44 12.19 -4.89
C VAL A 33 30.56 10.97 -3.96
N ASN A 34 30.35 11.17 -2.65
CA ASN A 34 30.34 10.15 -1.62
C ASN A 34 29.09 10.30 -0.74
N PRO A 35 27.90 9.95 -1.26
CA PRO A 35 26.68 10.01 -0.46
C PRO A 35 26.85 9.11 0.78
N PRO A 36 26.53 9.60 1.99
CA PRO A 36 26.61 8.79 3.19
C PRO A 36 25.75 7.54 3.00
N GLN A 37 26.35 6.37 3.23
CA GLN A 37 25.69 5.06 3.12
C GLN A 37 24.66 4.82 4.24
N SER A 38 24.49 5.77 5.16
CA SER A 38 23.50 5.72 6.23
C SER A 38 22.14 6.18 5.69
N THR A 39 21.57 5.39 4.78
CA THR A 39 20.11 5.33 4.72
C THR A 39 19.75 4.25 5.75
N ASP A 40 18.93 4.59 6.73
CA ASP A 40 18.46 3.59 7.68
C ASP A 40 17.84 2.43 6.89
N PRO A 41 18.18 1.15 7.20
CA PRO A 41 17.58 -0.01 6.53
C PRO A 41 16.07 0.07 6.58
N TYR A 42 15.41 -0.16 5.45
CA TYR A 42 13.95 -0.10 5.36
C TYR A 42 13.40 -1.09 4.35
N THR A 43 12.09 -1.30 4.42
CA THR A 43 11.34 -2.12 3.47
C THR A 43 10.28 -1.25 2.82
N GLU A 44 10.08 -1.39 1.51
CA GLU A 44 8.92 -0.82 0.84
C GLU A 44 7.82 -1.87 0.72
N PHE A 45 6.58 -1.43 0.92
CA PHE A 45 5.40 -2.28 0.80
C PHE A 45 4.26 -1.54 0.12
N TYR A 46 3.79 -2.05 -1.01
CA TYR A 46 2.82 -1.36 -1.86
C TYR A 46 1.85 -2.33 -2.55
N LEU A 47 0.76 -1.74 -3.07
CA LEU A 47 -0.28 -2.44 -3.82
C LEU A 47 -0.45 -1.78 -5.17
N LEU A 48 -0.61 -2.58 -6.21
CA LEU A 48 -0.96 -2.12 -7.56
C LEU A 48 -2.30 -2.76 -7.98
N GLY A 49 -3.10 -2.03 -8.75
CA GLY A 49 -4.26 -2.56 -9.43
C GLY A 49 -3.90 -3.22 -10.76
N SER A 50 -4.90 -3.44 -11.60
CA SER A 50 -4.77 -4.27 -12.81
C SER A 50 -3.77 -3.77 -13.84
N GLU A 51 -3.51 -2.46 -13.89
CA GLU A 51 -2.57 -1.84 -14.85
C GLU A 51 -1.15 -1.66 -14.29
N GLY A 52 -0.84 -2.23 -13.11
CA GLY A 52 0.48 -2.09 -12.49
C GLY A 52 0.74 -0.70 -11.91
N ASN A 53 -0.32 0.05 -11.62
CA ASN A 53 -0.29 1.36 -10.99
C ASN A 53 -1.16 1.36 -9.71
N ALA A 54 -1.16 2.47 -8.98
CA ALA A 54 -1.97 2.63 -7.77
C ALA A 54 -3.43 3.07 -8.06
N SER A 55 -4.00 2.62 -9.17
CA SER A 55 -5.41 2.85 -9.53
C SER A 55 -6.14 1.54 -9.79
N ASP A 56 -7.45 1.61 -9.99
CA ASP A 56 -8.27 0.48 -10.46
C ASP A 56 -8.21 -0.76 -9.55
N TYR A 57 -8.15 -0.53 -8.25
CA TYR A 57 -8.32 -1.59 -7.25
C TYR A 57 -9.75 -2.17 -7.29
N PRO A 58 -9.93 -3.47 -6.99
CA PRO A 58 -11.24 -4.13 -6.91
C PRO A 58 -12.01 -3.66 -5.67
N THR A 59 -12.61 -2.47 -5.77
CA THR A 59 -13.30 -1.79 -4.66
C THR A 59 -14.81 -2.07 -4.60
N GLN A 60 -15.36 -2.67 -5.65
CA GLN A 60 -16.76 -3.08 -5.76
C GLN A 60 -16.77 -4.53 -6.23
N LEU A 61 -17.41 -5.40 -5.45
CA LEU A 61 -17.52 -6.83 -5.73
C LEU A 61 -18.94 -7.32 -5.43
N GLU A 62 -19.33 -8.42 -6.05
CA GLU A 62 -20.47 -9.23 -5.64
C GLU A 62 -20.07 -10.26 -4.58
N PRO A 63 -21.02 -10.79 -3.78
CA PRO A 63 -20.75 -11.90 -2.87
C PRO A 63 -20.06 -13.08 -3.59
N GLY A 64 -18.84 -13.41 -3.15
CA GLY A 64 -18.03 -14.49 -3.72
C GLY A 64 -17.28 -14.12 -5.00
N GLU A 65 -17.43 -12.90 -5.52
CA GLU A 65 -16.63 -12.40 -6.64
C GLU A 65 -15.17 -12.23 -6.22
N SER A 66 -14.26 -12.58 -7.13
CA SER A 66 -12.82 -12.52 -6.90
C SER A 66 -12.24 -11.17 -7.33
N GLY A 67 -11.71 -10.40 -6.38
CA GLY A 67 -10.86 -9.24 -6.64
C GLY A 67 -9.39 -9.63 -6.70
N THR A 68 -8.62 -9.04 -7.63
CA THR A 68 -7.17 -9.26 -7.72
C THR A 68 -6.40 -7.95 -7.57
N VAL A 69 -5.31 -7.98 -6.81
CA VAL A 69 -4.34 -6.89 -6.68
C VAL A 69 -2.93 -7.45 -6.77
N THR A 70 -1.98 -6.65 -7.23
CA THR A 70 -0.56 -7.00 -7.15
C THR A 70 0.00 -6.46 -5.83
N VAL A 71 0.68 -7.32 -5.08
CA VAL A 71 1.37 -6.96 -3.84
C VAL A 71 2.86 -6.90 -4.13
N GLY A 72 3.51 -5.79 -3.79
CA GLY A 72 4.94 -5.59 -3.98
C GLY A 72 5.68 -5.33 -2.67
N VAL A 73 6.86 -5.94 -2.54
CA VAL A 73 7.79 -5.74 -1.42
C VAL A 73 9.19 -5.51 -1.99
N THR A 74 9.84 -4.41 -1.61
CA THR A 74 11.25 -4.16 -1.95
C THR A 74 12.10 -4.16 -0.68
N ASN A 75 13.17 -4.96 -0.69
CA ASN A 75 14.03 -5.13 0.47
C ASN A 75 15.24 -4.17 0.43
N TYR A 76 15.23 -3.10 1.21
CA TYR A 76 16.40 -2.23 1.43
C TYR A 76 17.02 -2.43 2.83
N GLU A 77 16.85 -3.61 3.43
CA GLU A 77 17.35 -3.90 4.78
C GLU A 77 18.86 -4.23 4.79
N GLY A 78 19.47 -4.44 3.62
CA GLY A 78 20.89 -4.75 3.46
C GLY A 78 21.26 -6.23 3.59
N GLU A 79 20.29 -7.09 3.91
CA GLU A 79 20.45 -8.55 3.94
C GLU A 79 19.22 -9.30 3.39
N THR A 80 19.39 -10.57 3.01
CA THR A 80 18.26 -11.43 2.62
C THR A 80 17.31 -11.61 3.80
N THR A 81 16.04 -11.28 3.60
CA THR A 81 15.03 -11.27 4.66
C THR A 81 13.84 -12.15 4.30
N ASP A 82 13.37 -12.92 5.28
CA ASP A 82 12.12 -13.69 5.20
C ASP A 82 10.95 -12.81 5.63
N TYR A 83 9.99 -12.64 4.72
CA TYR A 83 8.78 -11.87 4.96
C TYR A 83 7.56 -12.78 5.07
N GLN A 84 6.57 -12.34 5.83
CA GLN A 84 5.23 -12.92 5.84
C GLN A 84 4.21 -11.83 5.57
N ILE A 85 3.39 -12.01 4.54
CA ILE A 85 2.33 -11.11 4.14
C ILE A 85 1.00 -11.80 4.45
N ARG A 86 0.19 -11.20 5.31
CA ARG A 86 -1.17 -11.66 5.63
C ARG A 86 -2.18 -10.65 5.10
N ILE A 87 -3.19 -11.16 4.40
CA ILE A 87 -4.28 -10.37 3.83
C ILE A 87 -5.52 -10.77 4.59
N VAL A 88 -6.11 -9.81 5.29
CA VAL A 88 -7.20 -10.06 6.23
C VAL A 88 -8.34 -9.08 6.00
N ASP A 89 -9.57 -9.59 6.01
CA ASP A 89 -10.76 -8.77 6.16
C ASP A 89 -11.05 -8.56 7.66
N THR A 90 -10.94 -7.31 8.12
CA THR A 90 -11.20 -7.00 9.54
C THR A 90 -12.69 -6.93 9.90
N ASN A 91 -13.58 -7.10 8.92
CA ASN A 91 -15.02 -7.07 9.11
C ASN A 91 -15.64 -8.48 9.17
N ALA A 92 -14.90 -9.52 8.78
CA ALA A 92 -15.37 -10.89 8.72
C ALA A 92 -15.69 -11.46 10.12
N SER A 93 -16.65 -12.38 10.18
CA SER A 93 -17.11 -13.03 11.42
C SER A 93 -16.14 -14.09 12.01
N GLY A 94 -14.91 -14.21 11.50
CA GLY A 94 -13.93 -15.26 11.83
C GLY A 94 -12.48 -14.76 11.91
N ASP A 95 -11.50 -15.59 11.54
CA ASP A 95 -10.08 -15.17 11.48
C ASP A 95 -9.80 -14.14 10.35
N GLY A 96 -10.74 -14.02 9.41
CA GLY A 96 -10.76 -13.04 8.33
C GLY A 96 -9.62 -13.22 7.33
N VAL A 97 -8.87 -14.32 7.36
CA VAL A 97 -7.70 -14.50 6.50
C VAL A 97 -8.14 -14.82 5.08
N LEU A 98 -7.83 -13.91 4.16
CA LEU A 98 -8.12 -14.07 2.74
C LEU A 98 -6.97 -14.75 1.99
N ALA A 99 -5.72 -14.42 2.35
CA ALA A 99 -4.53 -15.02 1.75
C ALA A 99 -3.27 -14.78 2.59
N THR A 100 -2.28 -15.66 2.43
CA THR A 100 -0.93 -15.54 3.02
C THR A 100 0.14 -15.78 1.97
N ARG A 101 1.23 -15.00 2.03
CA ARG A 101 2.44 -15.18 1.20
C ARG A 101 3.68 -15.08 2.08
N SER A 102 4.71 -15.86 1.79
CA SER A 102 5.95 -15.85 2.57
C SER A 102 7.19 -15.80 1.66
N PRO A 103 7.46 -14.69 0.98
CA PRO A 103 8.64 -14.59 0.12
C PRO A 103 9.92 -14.36 0.93
N THR A 104 11.00 -15.00 0.49
CA THR A 104 12.37 -14.66 0.89
C THR A 104 12.94 -13.72 -0.18
N ILE A 105 13.37 -12.52 0.20
CA ILE A 105 13.78 -11.47 -0.74
C ILE A 105 15.24 -11.07 -0.44
N THR A 106 16.10 -11.13 -1.46
CA THR A 106 17.51 -10.70 -1.34
C THR A 106 17.61 -9.20 -1.13
N ALA A 107 18.68 -8.74 -0.48
CA ALA A 107 18.96 -7.31 -0.33
C ALA A 107 18.99 -6.59 -1.69
N GLY A 108 18.21 -5.52 -1.81
CA GLY A 108 18.07 -4.69 -3.00
C GLY A 108 17.10 -5.23 -4.06
N GLU A 109 16.47 -6.39 -3.85
CA GLU A 109 15.51 -6.97 -4.79
C GLU A 109 14.06 -6.60 -4.44
N THR A 110 13.22 -6.66 -5.48
CA THR A 110 11.77 -6.49 -5.39
C THR A 110 11.08 -7.80 -5.71
N TRP A 111 10.11 -8.17 -4.88
CA TRP A 111 9.19 -9.25 -5.13
C TRP A 111 7.79 -8.69 -5.37
N GLU A 112 7.14 -9.12 -6.46
CA GLU A 112 5.76 -8.79 -6.77
C GLU A 112 4.96 -10.06 -7.07
N THR A 113 3.71 -10.12 -6.61
CA THR A 113 2.81 -11.21 -6.98
C THR A 113 1.36 -10.75 -7.05
N ASN A 114 0.59 -11.39 -7.92
CA ASN A 114 -0.86 -11.22 -7.93
C ASN A 114 -1.48 -12.01 -6.78
N VAL A 115 -2.34 -11.34 -6.02
CA VAL A 115 -3.15 -11.94 -4.97
C VAL A 115 -4.62 -11.73 -5.28
N THR A 116 -5.33 -12.84 -5.36
CA THR A 116 -6.77 -12.90 -5.57
C THR A 116 -7.46 -13.23 -4.25
N PHE A 117 -8.54 -12.53 -3.94
CA PHE A 117 -9.38 -12.74 -2.75
C PHE A 117 -10.86 -12.56 -3.10
N SER A 118 -11.75 -13.17 -2.33
CA SER A 118 -13.20 -13.00 -2.43
C SER A 118 -13.80 -12.78 -1.04
N ILE A 119 -14.96 -12.12 -0.99
CA ILE A 119 -15.70 -11.86 0.24
C ILE A 119 -17.17 -12.24 -0.02
N ASP A 120 -17.70 -13.14 0.80
CA ASP A 120 -19.06 -13.66 0.63
C ASP A 120 -20.11 -12.80 1.37
N GLU A 121 -19.69 -12.12 2.44
CA GLU A 121 -20.56 -11.30 3.25
C GLU A 121 -20.83 -9.95 2.55
N PRO A 122 -22.09 -9.55 2.32
CA PRO A 122 -22.39 -8.22 1.81
C PRO A 122 -22.07 -7.13 2.83
N GLY A 123 -21.62 -5.96 2.34
CA GLY A 123 -21.31 -4.82 3.20
C GLY A 123 -20.07 -4.06 2.78
N ARG A 124 -19.59 -3.17 3.65
CA ARG A 124 -18.32 -2.47 3.48
C ARG A 124 -17.24 -3.15 4.31
N HIS A 125 -16.27 -3.73 3.63
CA HIS A 125 -15.18 -4.51 4.20
C HIS A 125 -13.87 -3.74 4.14
N ARG A 126 -13.05 -3.90 5.18
CA ARG A 126 -11.71 -3.32 5.24
C ARG A 126 -10.68 -4.44 5.14
N VAL A 127 -10.17 -4.59 3.92
CA VAL A 127 -9.11 -5.54 3.61
C VAL A 127 -7.77 -4.92 3.97
N ARG A 128 -7.06 -5.49 4.94
CA ARG A 128 -5.73 -5.08 5.36
C ARG A 128 -4.69 -6.04 4.82
N PHE A 129 -3.57 -5.48 4.39
CA PHE A 129 -2.38 -6.21 3.98
C PHE A 129 -1.34 -5.91 5.05
N LEU A 130 -0.85 -6.95 5.70
CA LEU A 130 0.01 -6.89 6.87
C LEU A 130 1.32 -7.55 6.50
N LEU A 131 2.43 -6.82 6.55
CA LEU A 131 3.76 -7.35 6.32
C LEU A 131 4.47 -7.52 7.66
N TYR A 132 5.04 -8.70 7.86
CA TYR A 132 5.87 -9.05 9.01
C TYR A 132 7.26 -9.44 8.51
N LYS A 133 8.29 -8.95 9.20
CA LYS A 133 9.68 -9.37 9.05
C LYS A 133 9.97 -10.44 10.09
N SER A 134 10.48 -11.59 9.66
CA SER A 134 10.71 -12.75 10.53
C SER A 134 9.43 -13.34 11.14
N GLU A 135 9.50 -14.58 11.62
CA GLU A 135 8.33 -15.36 12.08
C GLU A 135 7.84 -14.97 13.50
N ILE A 136 8.42 -13.94 14.13
CA ILE A 136 8.19 -13.63 15.54
C ILE A 136 7.94 -12.11 15.73
N SER A 137 6.74 -11.66 15.40
CA SER A 137 6.21 -10.39 15.89
C SER A 137 4.68 -10.45 15.96
N ASP A 138 4.11 -9.98 17.06
CA ASP A 138 2.65 -9.85 17.22
C ASP A 138 2.11 -8.64 16.43
N GLU A 139 2.96 -7.68 16.09
CA GLU A 139 2.61 -6.47 15.35
C GLU A 139 3.26 -6.47 13.95
N PRO A 140 2.53 -6.05 12.90
CA PRO A 140 3.08 -5.97 11.56
C PRO A 140 4.04 -4.79 11.44
N ASP A 141 5.18 -5.00 10.78
CA ASP A 141 6.15 -3.95 10.46
C ASP A 141 5.54 -2.87 9.55
N LEU A 142 4.78 -3.31 8.54
CA LEU A 142 4.10 -2.42 7.60
C LEU A 142 2.66 -2.86 7.38
N THR A 143 1.76 -1.90 7.17
CA THR A 143 0.35 -2.14 6.90
C THR A 143 -0.12 -1.24 5.77
N THR A 144 -0.87 -1.81 4.84
CA THR A 144 -1.72 -1.08 3.89
C THR A 144 -3.15 -1.62 3.92
N ARG A 145 -4.10 -0.89 3.31
CA ARG A 145 -5.51 -1.25 3.35
C ARG A 145 -6.26 -0.82 2.11
N LEU A 146 -7.29 -1.57 1.77
CA LEU A 146 -8.31 -1.24 0.79
C LEU A 146 -9.70 -1.32 1.43
N TRP A 147 -10.59 -0.45 0.99
CA TRP A 147 -12.02 -0.56 1.26
C TRP A 147 -12.69 -1.25 0.09
N VAL A 148 -13.44 -2.31 0.37
CA VAL A 148 -14.17 -3.09 -0.63
C VAL A 148 -15.64 -3.09 -0.26
N ASN A 149 -16.51 -2.69 -1.18
CA ASN A 149 -17.95 -2.79 -1.01
C ASN A 149 -18.44 -4.04 -1.72
N VAL A 150 -19.07 -4.95 -0.97
CA VAL A 150 -19.72 -6.14 -1.48
C VAL A 150 -21.21 -5.88 -1.55
N THR A 151 -21.78 -5.84 -2.76
CA THR A 151 -23.21 -5.53 -2.96
C THR A 151 -23.90 -6.74 -3.54
N SER A 152 -24.91 -7.27 -2.84
CA SER A 152 -25.81 -8.25 -3.44
C SER A 152 -26.71 -7.54 -4.45
N GLU A 153 -26.66 -7.92 -5.73
CA GLU A 153 -27.72 -7.51 -6.64
C GLU A 153 -29.05 -8.08 -6.11
N GLU A 154 -29.99 -7.22 -5.70
CA GLU A 154 -31.36 -7.67 -5.46
C GLU A 154 -31.89 -8.24 -6.78
N SER A 155 -32.02 -9.58 -6.83
CA SER A 155 -32.66 -10.27 -7.94
C SER A 155 -34.07 -9.70 -8.08
N THR A 156 -34.25 -8.80 -9.06
CA THR A 156 -35.54 -8.19 -9.39
C THR A 156 -36.44 -9.29 -9.92
N THR A 157 -37.15 -9.97 -9.01
CA THR A 157 -38.18 -10.92 -9.39
C THR A 157 -39.32 -10.12 -10.01
N VAL A 158 -39.42 -10.16 -11.34
CA VAL A 158 -40.59 -9.68 -12.08
C VAL A 158 -41.80 -10.48 -11.59
N ARG A 159 -42.57 -9.90 -10.66
CA ARG A 159 -43.95 -10.32 -10.41
C ARG A 159 -44.72 -10.03 -11.70
N VAL A 160 -44.93 -11.06 -12.51
CA VAL A 160 -45.95 -11.01 -13.56
C VAL A 160 -47.28 -10.95 -12.84
N GLU A 161 -47.87 -9.77 -12.85
CA GLU A 161 -49.19 -9.47 -12.33
C GLU A 161 -50.23 -10.12 -13.26
N ASP A 162 -50.93 -11.14 -12.77
CA ASP A 162 -52.12 -11.69 -13.42
C ASP A 162 -53.18 -10.58 -13.58
N GLN A 163 -53.50 -10.23 -14.83
CA GLN A 163 -54.63 -9.39 -15.21
C GLN A 163 -55.43 -10.05 -16.34
N ASP A 164 -56.46 -10.78 -15.93
CA ASP A 164 -57.85 -10.69 -16.39
C ASP A 164 -58.22 -10.65 -17.91
N LYS A 165 -59.02 -11.67 -18.29
CA LYS A 165 -60.36 -11.60 -18.93
C LYS A 165 -60.55 -11.35 -20.45
N ASN A 166 -61.26 -12.34 -21.03
CA ASN A 166 -62.53 -12.20 -21.78
C ASN A 166 -62.52 -12.14 -23.33
N SER A 167 -62.90 -13.26 -23.97
CA SER A 167 -63.67 -13.40 -25.23
C SER A 167 -63.75 -14.92 -25.53
N THR A 168 -64.87 -15.60 -25.82
CA THR A 168 -66.08 -15.23 -26.56
C THR A 168 -67.21 -16.21 -26.23
N ASN A 169 -68.42 -15.66 -26.11
CA ASN A 169 -69.71 -16.31 -26.05
C ASN A 169 -70.13 -16.84 -27.45
N MET A 170 -70.60 -18.09 -27.59
CA MET A 170 -71.45 -18.51 -28.72
C MET A 170 -72.46 -19.60 -28.29
N VAL A 171 -73.62 -19.10 -27.85
CA VAL A 171 -75.00 -19.41 -28.28
C VAL A 171 -75.31 -20.83 -28.80
N ARG A 172 -76.22 -21.48 -28.06
CA ARG A 172 -76.99 -22.70 -28.36
C ARG A 172 -78.01 -22.50 -29.51
N PRO A 173 -78.57 -23.57 -30.08
CA PRO A 173 -79.82 -24.13 -29.51
C PRO A 173 -79.68 -25.54 -28.93
#